data_AF-A0A382GS57-F1
#
_entry.id   AF-A0A382GS57-F1
#
_cell.length_a   1.000
_cell.length_b   1.000
_cell.length_c   1.000
_cell.angle_alpha   90.00
_cell.angle_beta   90.00
_cell.angle_gamma   90.00
#
_symmetry.space_group_name_H-M   'P 1'
#
loop_
_entity.id
_entity.type
_entity.pdbx_description
1 polymer ?
#
loop_
_entity_poly.entity_id
_entity_poly.type
_entity_poly.pdbx_seq_one_letter_code
_entity_poly.pdbx_strand_id
1 'polypeptide(L)'
;MLLHYSASFQKNSTQKINIQMLTSGPGKFLAPTSLGAGYAVAKMLSLRAVDAELAIAQDFFYQFLAGVLLGFALRPVANMIYWKRSSSIIVFSTFLIALGPLGQTFRHLLWGTPLNDAFWSQIIPEVIAAIFVGMMVTFLLPSSQQVIGPGFLWRRLKQEINIPGTVKVLGCGFTYMLLFIIFQITFDESYAAPFWSDRLQELLHLPPLSPHSKVLLLWGQGILNTLMLLPFFLLFFREKVELTVVLGSLTFVVADFAPAFANIQRIEPLLLLDQVFVGFCLQFLFVATAVFCFGRNQQKQHANNFSEKSHSNQKTNK
;
A
#
# COMPACT_ATOMS: atom_id res chain seq x y z
N MET A 1 31.77 0.41 -35.84
CA MET A 1 31.15 -0.61 -34.97
C MET A 1 31.67 -0.58 -33.52
N LEU A 2 32.94 -0.24 -33.27
CA LEU A 2 33.54 -0.17 -31.91
C LEU A 2 33.07 1.02 -31.04
N LEU A 3 32.69 2.17 -31.63
CA LEU A 3 32.22 3.35 -30.88
C LEU A 3 30.82 3.17 -30.25
N HIS A 4 29.95 2.37 -30.88
CA HIS A 4 28.60 2.09 -30.35
C HIS A 4 28.62 1.12 -29.16
N TYR A 5 29.65 0.28 -29.06
CA TYR A 5 29.84 -0.65 -27.95
C TYR A 5 30.40 0.05 -26.71
N SER A 6 31.32 1.00 -26.89
CA SER A 6 31.86 1.81 -25.79
C SER A 6 30.77 2.68 -25.14
N ALA A 7 29.92 3.34 -25.93
CA ALA A 7 28.84 4.19 -25.40
C ALA A 7 27.76 3.38 -24.64
N SER A 8 27.42 2.17 -25.09
CA SER A 8 26.43 1.32 -24.41
C SER A 8 26.98 0.71 -23.11
N PHE A 9 28.26 0.32 -23.10
CA PHE A 9 28.94 -0.21 -21.92
C PHE A 9 29.18 0.88 -20.86
N GLN A 10 29.56 2.07 -21.30
CA GLN A 10 29.75 3.22 -20.42
C GLN A 10 28.41 3.65 -19.82
N LYS A 11 27.33 3.75 -20.62
CA LYS A 11 25.96 4.03 -20.13
C LYS A 11 25.47 2.99 -19.10
N ASN A 12 25.74 1.70 -19.33
CA ASN A 12 25.41 0.63 -18.37
C ASN A 12 26.26 0.70 -17.09
N SER A 13 27.53 1.09 -17.18
CA SER A 13 28.43 1.23 -16.03
C SER A 13 28.06 2.44 -15.16
N THR A 14 27.76 3.60 -15.75
CA THR A 14 27.34 4.80 -15.02
C THR A 14 25.95 4.63 -14.42
N GLN A 15 25.05 3.89 -15.10
CA GLN A 15 23.74 3.53 -14.56
C GLN A 15 23.88 2.54 -13.39
N LYS A 16 24.76 1.54 -13.47
CA LYS A 16 25.07 0.65 -12.34
C LYS A 16 25.65 1.42 -11.14
N ILE A 17 26.61 2.32 -11.37
CA ILE A 17 27.27 3.10 -10.31
C ILE A 17 26.26 4.07 -9.65
N ASN A 18 25.41 4.75 -10.42
CA ASN A 18 24.34 5.60 -9.86
C ASN A 18 23.33 4.79 -9.03
N ILE A 19 22.91 3.62 -9.51
CA ILE A 19 22.05 2.71 -8.74
C ILE A 19 22.75 2.25 -7.46
N GLN A 20 24.06 2.05 -7.48
CA GLN A 20 24.85 1.66 -6.31
C GLN A 20 24.98 2.80 -5.28
N MET A 21 25.14 4.05 -5.71
CA MET A 21 25.11 5.24 -4.83
C MET A 21 23.70 5.56 -4.29
N LEU A 22 22.64 5.26 -5.04
CA LEU A 22 21.25 5.34 -4.56
C LEU A 22 20.87 4.18 -3.62
N THR A 23 21.69 3.12 -3.54
CA THR A 23 21.46 1.93 -2.70
C THR A 23 22.48 1.75 -1.56
N SER A 24 23.49 2.63 -1.44
CA SER A 24 24.52 2.67 -0.37
C SER A 24 24.83 4.13 0.06
N GLY A 25 25.05 4.39 1.36
CA GLY A 25 25.39 5.74 1.88
C GLY A 25 24.23 6.77 1.97
N PRO A 26 24.52 8.09 2.01
CA PRO A 26 23.51 9.16 2.13
C PRO A 26 22.53 9.24 0.96
N GLY A 27 22.93 8.76 -0.23
CA GLY A 27 22.08 8.68 -1.42
C GLY A 27 20.85 7.79 -1.24
N LYS A 28 20.87 6.91 -0.22
CA LYS A 28 19.68 6.14 0.19
C LYS A 28 18.52 7.01 0.66
N PHE A 29 18.80 8.21 1.17
CA PHE A 29 17.80 9.10 1.73
C PHE A 29 17.26 10.06 0.67
N LEU A 30 18.05 10.36 -0.37
CA LEU A 30 17.69 11.33 -1.40
C LEU A 30 16.34 11.03 -2.06
N ALA A 31 16.07 9.77 -2.44
CA ALA A 31 14.83 9.40 -3.09
C ALA A 31 13.60 9.52 -2.15
N PRO A 32 13.59 8.93 -0.93
CA PRO A 32 12.54 9.19 0.06
C PRO A 32 12.34 10.67 0.41
N THR A 33 13.42 11.43 0.60
CA THR A 33 13.35 12.87 0.89
C THR A 33 12.75 13.67 -0.27
N SER A 34 13.15 13.35 -1.51
CA SER A 34 12.59 13.99 -2.71
C SER A 34 11.13 13.62 -2.93
N LEU A 35 10.73 12.39 -2.61
CA LEU A 35 9.32 11.97 -2.59
C LEU A 35 8.53 12.74 -1.54
N GLY A 36 9.10 12.98 -0.36
CA GLY A 36 8.50 13.82 0.67
C GLY A 36 8.25 15.25 0.21
N ALA A 37 9.25 15.87 -0.42
CA ALA A 37 9.11 17.19 -1.02
C ALA A 37 8.04 17.20 -2.12
N GLY A 38 8.05 16.19 -2.99
CA GLY A 38 7.08 16.03 -4.07
C GLY A 38 5.64 15.90 -3.56
N TYR A 39 5.42 15.06 -2.54
CA TYR A 39 4.12 14.88 -1.90
C TYR A 39 3.62 16.20 -1.29
N ALA A 40 4.45 16.86 -0.48
CA ALA A 40 4.07 18.10 0.20
C ALA A 40 3.77 19.23 -0.79
N VAL A 41 4.62 19.41 -1.82
CA VAL A 41 4.41 20.45 -2.85
C VAL A 41 3.16 20.15 -3.67
N ALA A 42 2.98 18.91 -4.14
CA ALA A 42 1.80 18.54 -4.93
C ALA A 42 0.51 18.73 -4.14
N LYS A 43 0.49 18.29 -2.87
CA LYS A 43 -0.65 18.45 -1.98
C LYS A 43 -0.92 19.92 -1.68
N MET A 44 0.09 20.69 -1.27
CA MET A 44 -0.08 22.10 -0.91
C MET A 44 -0.50 22.97 -2.10
N LEU A 45 0.07 22.76 -3.29
CA LEU A 45 -0.33 23.49 -4.49
C LEU A 45 -1.78 23.16 -4.90
N SER A 46 -2.14 21.88 -4.82
CA SER A 46 -3.52 21.44 -5.11
C SER A 46 -4.51 21.98 -4.09
N LEU A 47 -4.13 21.93 -2.80
CA LEU A 47 -4.94 22.45 -1.71
C LEU A 47 -5.12 23.96 -1.86
N ARG A 48 -4.07 24.72 -2.19
CA ARG A 48 -4.15 26.16 -2.43
C ARG A 48 -5.06 26.54 -3.60
N ALA A 49 -5.24 25.64 -4.57
CA ALA A 49 -6.15 25.82 -5.69
C ALA A 49 -7.62 25.50 -5.34
N VAL A 50 -7.86 24.64 -4.35
CA VAL A 50 -9.19 24.21 -3.92
C VAL A 50 -9.71 25.03 -2.74
N ASP A 51 -8.87 25.22 -1.72
CA ASP A 51 -9.15 25.98 -0.50
C ASP A 51 -7.85 26.60 0.04
N ALA A 52 -7.67 27.90 -0.21
CA ALA A 52 -6.47 28.63 0.19
C ALA A 52 -6.34 28.81 1.71
N GLU A 53 -7.46 28.87 2.45
CA GLU A 53 -7.43 29.02 3.90
C GLU A 53 -6.99 27.71 4.55
N LEU A 54 -7.51 26.59 4.06
CA LEU A 54 -7.10 25.26 4.52
C LEU A 54 -5.63 24.97 4.21
N ALA A 55 -5.10 25.50 3.10
CA ALA A 55 -3.69 25.40 2.75
C ALA A 55 -2.76 26.15 3.73
N ILE A 56 -3.20 27.30 4.24
CA ILE A 56 -2.46 28.08 5.24
C ILE A 56 -2.49 27.38 6.61
N ALA A 57 -3.60 26.72 6.93
CA ALA A 57 -3.76 25.97 8.17
C ALA A 57 -2.99 24.64 8.20
N GLN A 58 -2.48 24.15 7.05
CA GLN A 58 -1.64 22.95 7.01
C GLN A 58 -0.16 23.32 7.19
N ASP A 59 0.54 22.53 8.00
CA ASP A 59 1.96 22.69 8.18
C ASP A 59 2.73 21.88 7.13
N PHE A 60 3.49 22.59 6.28
CA PHE A 60 4.32 22.00 5.24
C PHE A 60 5.29 20.96 5.79
N PHE A 61 5.83 21.17 6.99
CA PHE A 61 6.82 20.27 7.59
C PHE A 61 6.23 18.87 7.85
N TYR A 62 5.01 18.80 8.39
CA TYR A 62 4.35 17.53 8.64
C TYR A 62 3.92 16.83 7.35
N GLN A 63 3.47 17.59 6.34
CA GLN A 63 3.19 17.02 5.01
C GLN A 63 4.47 16.45 4.39
N PHE A 64 5.58 17.18 4.46
CA PHE A 64 6.87 16.74 3.95
C PHE A 64 7.31 15.43 4.62
N LEU A 65 7.29 15.38 5.95
CA LEU A 65 7.74 14.21 6.71
C LEU A 65 6.82 12.99 6.50
N ALA A 66 5.50 13.19 6.36
CA ALA A 66 4.57 12.14 5.95
C ALA A 66 4.94 11.56 4.57
N GLY A 67 5.26 12.42 3.60
CA GLY A 67 5.73 11.98 2.29
C GLY A 67 7.10 11.29 2.33
N VAL A 68 8.00 11.68 3.25
CA VAL A 68 9.28 10.98 3.46
C VAL A 68 9.03 9.56 3.97
N LEU A 69 8.15 9.38 4.95
CA LEU A 69 7.74 8.07 5.47
C LEU A 69 7.17 7.19 4.35
N LEU A 70 6.29 7.76 3.52
CA LEU A 70 5.75 7.11 2.34
C LEU A 70 6.86 6.65 1.38
N GLY A 71 7.85 7.51 1.13
CA GLY A 71 9.00 7.21 0.29
C GLY A 71 9.86 6.06 0.84
N PHE A 72 10.06 5.99 2.15
CA PHE A 72 10.75 4.86 2.78
C PHE A 72 9.96 3.56 2.68
N ALA A 73 8.64 3.61 2.86
CA ALA A 73 7.77 2.44 2.78
C ALA A 73 7.68 1.87 1.36
N LEU A 74 7.64 2.75 0.34
CA LEU A 74 7.56 2.35 -1.07
C LEU A 74 8.87 1.79 -1.61
N ARG A 75 10.01 2.26 -1.10
CA ARG A 75 11.33 1.88 -1.57
C ARG A 75 11.64 0.39 -1.61
N PRO A 76 11.44 -0.42 -0.53
CA PRO A 76 11.71 -1.85 -0.57
C PRO A 76 10.87 -2.55 -1.64
N VAL A 77 9.68 -2.02 -1.96
CA VAL A 77 8.79 -2.60 -2.97
C VAL A 77 9.15 -2.17 -4.39
N ALA A 78 9.45 -0.88 -4.59
CA ALA A 78 9.80 -0.32 -5.90
C ALA A 78 11.11 -0.89 -6.46
N ASN A 79 12.13 -1.04 -5.60
CA ASN A 79 13.45 -1.49 -6.04
C ASN A 79 13.52 -2.99 -6.33
N MET A 80 12.64 -3.79 -5.74
CA MET A 80 12.73 -5.26 -5.81
C MET A 80 11.95 -5.87 -6.98
N ILE A 81 11.02 -5.14 -7.57
CA ILE A 81 10.20 -5.65 -8.67
C ILE A 81 10.67 -5.03 -9.99
N TYR A 82 10.81 -5.86 -11.02
CA TYR A 82 11.26 -5.49 -12.36
C TYR A 82 10.20 -4.79 -13.22
N TRP A 83 9.60 -3.73 -12.67
CA TRP A 83 8.52 -2.97 -13.30
C TRP A 83 8.96 -2.26 -14.58
N LYS A 84 8.16 -2.34 -15.65
CA LYS A 84 8.15 -1.26 -16.64
C LYS A 84 7.57 0.01 -16.00
N ARG A 85 8.03 1.17 -16.46
CA ARG A 85 7.61 2.47 -15.91
C ARG A 85 6.09 2.62 -15.86
N SER A 86 5.41 2.32 -16.97
CA SER A 86 3.94 2.40 -17.05
C SER A 86 3.24 1.52 -16.00
N SER A 87 3.74 0.30 -15.77
CA SER A 87 3.16 -0.61 -14.77
C SER A 87 3.37 -0.08 -13.35
N SER A 88 4.57 0.43 -13.07
CA SER A 88 4.91 1.01 -11.77
C SER A 88 4.01 2.21 -11.44
N ILE A 89 3.81 3.12 -12.40
CA ILE A 89 2.94 4.28 -12.22
C ILE A 89 1.51 3.82 -11.92
N ILE A 90 0.95 2.94 -12.75
CA ILE A 90 -0.43 2.45 -12.57
C ILE A 90 -0.58 1.80 -11.20
N VAL A 91 0.28 0.83 -10.86
CA VAL A 91 0.17 0.06 -9.62
C VAL A 91 0.35 0.93 -8.39
N PHE A 92 1.39 1.78 -8.35
CA PHE A 92 1.61 2.64 -7.18
C PHE A 92 0.54 3.72 -7.05
N SER A 93 0.13 4.39 -8.14
CA SER A 93 -0.94 5.38 -8.07
C SER A 93 -2.26 4.76 -7.61
N THR A 94 -2.69 3.62 -8.19
CA THR A 94 -3.95 2.98 -7.75
C THR A 94 -3.86 2.46 -6.33
N PHE A 95 -2.72 1.90 -5.93
CA PHE A 95 -2.50 1.41 -4.56
C PHE A 95 -2.56 2.57 -3.54
N LEU A 96 -1.86 3.68 -3.81
CA LEU A 96 -1.85 4.85 -2.94
C LEU A 96 -3.23 5.49 -2.83
N ILE A 97 -3.97 5.62 -3.95
CA ILE A 97 -5.34 6.17 -3.94
C ILE A 97 -6.29 5.27 -3.16
N ALA A 98 -6.24 3.95 -3.40
CA ALA A 98 -7.17 3.01 -2.80
C ALA A 98 -7.00 2.90 -1.28
N LEU A 99 -5.75 2.81 -0.80
CA LEU A 99 -5.48 2.68 0.64
C LEU A 99 -5.44 4.04 1.36
N GLY A 100 -5.02 5.10 0.68
CA GLY A 100 -4.97 6.46 1.23
C GLY A 100 -6.34 7.15 1.17
N PRO A 101 -6.57 8.09 0.24
CA PRO A 101 -7.76 8.94 0.21
C PRO A 101 -9.07 8.16 0.16
N LEU A 102 -9.15 7.08 -0.62
CA LEU A 102 -10.38 6.30 -0.72
C LEU A 102 -10.65 5.50 0.57
N GLY A 103 -9.60 4.98 1.22
CA GLY A 103 -9.70 4.39 2.55
C GLY A 103 -10.15 5.40 3.62
N GLN A 104 -9.68 6.65 3.54
CA GLN A 104 -10.10 7.73 4.43
C GLN A 104 -11.57 8.14 4.21
N THR A 105 -12.04 8.15 2.96
CA THR A 105 -13.47 8.33 2.64
C THR A 105 -14.33 7.25 3.27
N PHE A 106 -13.90 5.99 3.20
CA PHE A 106 -14.62 4.90 3.85
C PHE A 106 -14.66 5.04 5.37
N ARG A 107 -13.56 5.47 5.99
CA ARG A 107 -13.53 5.76 7.44
C ARG A 107 -14.46 6.90 7.83
N HIS A 108 -14.49 7.98 7.05
CA HIS A 108 -15.41 9.09 7.27
C HIS A 108 -16.88 8.64 7.21
N LEU A 109 -17.22 7.79 6.24
CA LEU A 109 -18.55 7.20 6.14
C LEU A 109 -18.88 6.24 7.29
N LEU A 110 -17.89 5.50 7.80
CA LEU A 110 -18.06 4.57 8.93
C LEU A 110 -18.30 5.31 10.25
N TRP A 111 -17.55 6.38 10.49
CA TRP A 111 -17.66 7.23 11.69
C TRP A 111 -18.79 8.26 11.61
N GLY A 112 -19.46 8.34 10.47
CA GLY A 112 -20.68 9.12 10.36
C GLY A 112 -20.51 10.58 10.02
N THR A 113 -19.29 10.97 9.70
CA THR A 113 -18.98 12.33 9.27
C THR A 113 -19.56 12.60 7.88
N PRO A 114 -20.24 13.73 7.67
CA PRO A 114 -20.82 14.07 6.38
C PRO A 114 -19.74 14.35 5.33
N LEU A 115 -19.96 13.90 4.09
CA LEU A 115 -19.11 14.20 2.93
C LEU A 115 -19.40 15.61 2.39
N ASN A 116 -19.10 16.62 3.20
CA ASN A 116 -19.32 18.03 2.87
C ASN A 116 -18.18 18.62 2.00
N ASP A 117 -18.31 19.89 1.63
CA ASP A 117 -17.30 20.59 0.80
C ASP A 117 -15.92 20.64 1.48
N ALA A 118 -15.88 20.74 2.82
CA ALA A 118 -14.63 20.71 3.59
C ALA A 118 -13.91 19.36 3.49
N PHE A 119 -14.66 18.25 3.47
CA PHE A 119 -14.12 16.92 3.26
C PHE A 119 -13.52 16.78 1.85
N TRP A 120 -14.26 17.17 0.81
CA TRP A 120 -13.78 17.09 -0.58
C TRP A 120 -12.54 17.97 -0.81
N SER A 121 -12.50 19.13 -0.15
CA SER A 121 -11.34 20.03 -0.18
C SER A 121 -10.07 19.40 0.40
N GLN A 122 -10.19 18.39 1.26
CA GLN A 122 -9.04 17.63 1.79
C GLN A 122 -8.69 16.41 0.92
N ILE A 123 -9.68 15.68 0.44
CA ILE A 123 -9.47 14.44 -0.31
C ILE A 123 -8.92 14.69 -1.71
N ILE A 124 -9.40 15.73 -2.42
CA ILE A 124 -8.96 16.00 -3.79
C ILE A 124 -7.43 16.25 -3.85
N PRO A 125 -6.85 17.13 -3.01
CA PRO A 125 -5.40 17.30 -2.95
C PRO A 125 -4.64 16.03 -2.60
N GLU A 126 -5.19 15.18 -1.73
CA GLU A 126 -4.58 13.90 -1.36
C GLU A 126 -4.54 12.92 -2.55
N VAL A 127 -5.60 12.87 -3.36
CA VAL A 127 -5.62 12.07 -4.61
C VAL A 127 -4.59 12.58 -5.60
N ILE A 128 -4.48 13.89 -5.79
CA ILE A 128 -3.48 14.49 -6.70
C ILE A 128 -2.06 14.18 -6.20
N ALA A 129 -1.82 14.31 -4.90
CA ALA A 129 -0.53 13.98 -4.29
C ALA A 129 -0.19 12.48 -4.44
N ALA A 130 -1.16 11.59 -4.26
CA ALA A 130 -0.99 10.14 -4.46
C ALA A 130 -0.64 9.80 -5.92
N ILE A 131 -1.29 10.43 -6.90
CA ILE A 131 -0.95 10.27 -8.32
C ILE A 131 0.46 10.77 -8.60
N PHE A 132 0.79 11.98 -8.11
CA PHE A 132 2.11 12.58 -8.27
C PHE A 132 3.22 11.71 -7.67
N VAL A 133 3.03 11.22 -6.45
CA VAL A 133 3.97 10.30 -5.78
C VAL A 133 4.10 9.00 -6.57
N GLY A 134 3.00 8.39 -7.01
CA GLY A 134 3.03 7.19 -7.83
C GLY A 134 3.85 7.35 -9.11
N MET A 135 3.78 8.53 -9.74
CA MET A 135 4.66 8.89 -10.87
C MET A 135 6.11 9.06 -10.44
N MET A 136 6.38 9.85 -9.40
CA MET A 136 7.73 10.18 -8.96
C MET A 136 8.52 8.97 -8.47
N VAL A 137 7.86 8.00 -7.81
CA VAL A 137 8.49 6.76 -7.35
C VAL A 137 9.18 6.04 -8.50
N THR A 138 8.53 5.99 -9.67
CA THR A 138 9.09 5.33 -10.85
C THR A 138 10.36 6.01 -11.39
N PHE A 139 10.51 7.33 -11.18
CA PHE A 139 11.69 8.09 -11.63
C PHE A 139 12.80 8.12 -10.59
N LEU A 140 12.45 8.27 -9.31
CA LEU A 140 13.40 8.38 -8.20
C LEU A 140 13.92 7.02 -7.73
N LEU A 141 13.12 5.97 -7.90
CA LEU A 141 13.44 4.59 -7.54
C LEU A 141 13.29 3.67 -8.77
N PRO A 142 14.13 3.87 -9.81
CA PRO A 142 14.02 3.10 -11.03
C PRO A 142 14.39 1.63 -10.76
N SER A 143 13.55 0.72 -11.24
CA SER A 143 13.88 -0.70 -11.21
C SER A 143 15.13 -0.99 -12.06
N SER A 144 15.98 -1.90 -11.57
CA SER A 144 17.23 -2.27 -12.24
C SER A 144 17.00 -2.99 -13.57
N GLN A 145 15.83 -3.60 -13.77
CA GLN A 145 15.38 -4.17 -15.05
C GLN A 145 13.89 -3.86 -15.29
N GLN A 146 13.52 -3.53 -16.54
CA GLN A 146 12.15 -3.11 -16.89
C GLN A 146 11.43 -4.17 -17.73
N VAL A 147 11.06 -5.28 -17.10
CA VAL A 147 10.55 -6.47 -17.81
C VAL A 147 9.02 -6.54 -17.74
N ILE A 148 8.42 -6.17 -16.61
CA ILE A 148 7.01 -6.43 -16.30
C ILE A 148 6.12 -5.29 -16.84
N GLY A 149 5.48 -5.54 -17.97
CA GLY A 149 4.49 -4.63 -18.59
C GLY A 149 3.07 -4.78 -18.03
N PRO A 150 2.18 -3.80 -18.26
CA PRO A 150 0.82 -3.80 -17.71
C PRO A 150 -0.02 -4.96 -18.27
N GLY A 151 0.15 -5.30 -19.56
CA GLY A 151 -0.53 -6.44 -20.17
C GLY A 151 -0.12 -7.79 -19.58
N PHE A 152 1.15 -7.95 -19.17
CA PHE A 152 1.60 -9.16 -18.49
C PHE A 152 1.00 -9.26 -17.08
N LEU A 153 1.00 -8.15 -16.34
CA LEU A 153 0.39 -8.08 -15.02
C LEU A 153 -1.10 -8.42 -15.07
N TRP A 154 -1.83 -7.84 -16.03
CA TRP A 154 -3.25 -8.10 -16.23
C TRP A 154 -3.53 -9.58 -16.52
N ARG A 155 -2.75 -10.20 -17.40
CA ARG A 155 -2.88 -11.65 -17.69
C ARG A 155 -2.65 -12.50 -16.44
N ARG A 156 -1.65 -12.17 -15.62
CA ARG A 156 -1.36 -12.87 -14.36
C ARG A 156 -2.47 -12.69 -13.33
N LEU A 157 -2.98 -11.46 -13.16
CA LEU A 157 -4.11 -11.18 -12.27
C LEU A 157 -5.35 -11.98 -12.69
N LYS A 158 -5.68 -11.97 -13.99
CA LYS A 158 -6.82 -12.73 -14.52
C LYS A 158 -6.68 -14.24 -14.28
N GLN A 159 -5.47 -14.80 -14.34
CA GLN A 159 -5.22 -16.21 -14.05
C GLN A 159 -5.39 -16.57 -12.57
N GLU A 160 -5.09 -15.63 -11.68
CA GLU A 160 -5.18 -15.86 -10.24
C GLU A 160 -6.59 -15.58 -9.70
N ILE A 161 -7.34 -14.65 -10.30
CA ILE A 161 -8.77 -14.42 -10.04
C ILE A 161 -9.62 -15.46 -10.81
N ASN A 162 -9.35 -16.73 -10.57
CA ASN A 162 -10.26 -17.83 -10.88
C ASN A 162 -11.21 -18.07 -9.68
N ILE A 163 -12.16 -19.00 -9.79
CA ILE A 163 -13.07 -19.38 -8.68
C ILE A 163 -12.36 -19.54 -7.32
N PRO A 164 -11.27 -20.32 -7.17
CA PRO A 164 -10.57 -20.43 -5.88
C PRO A 164 -9.89 -19.13 -5.44
N GLY A 165 -9.43 -18.31 -6.39
CA GLY A 165 -8.86 -16.99 -6.10
C GLY A 165 -9.90 -16.00 -5.62
N THR A 166 -11.07 -15.96 -6.26
CA THR A 166 -12.21 -15.13 -5.84
C THR A 166 -12.65 -15.49 -4.43
N VAL A 167 -12.77 -16.79 -4.10
CA VAL A 167 -13.09 -17.23 -2.74
C VAL A 167 -12.05 -16.73 -1.73
N LYS A 168 -10.75 -16.79 -2.06
CA LYS A 168 -9.69 -16.24 -1.21
C LYS A 168 -9.81 -14.72 -1.04
N VAL A 169 -10.09 -13.98 -2.11
CA VAL A 169 -10.28 -12.52 -2.06
C VAL A 169 -11.46 -12.15 -1.15
N LEU A 170 -12.60 -12.82 -1.33
CA LEU A 170 -13.78 -12.62 -0.49
C LEU A 170 -13.51 -12.98 0.97
N GLY A 171 -12.77 -14.07 1.21
CA GLY A 171 -12.33 -14.50 2.54
C GLY A 171 -11.41 -13.47 3.21
N CYS A 172 -10.39 -12.97 2.51
CA CYS A 172 -9.52 -11.90 3.02
C CYS A 172 -10.31 -10.63 3.32
N GLY A 173 -11.27 -10.26 2.46
CA GLY A 173 -12.16 -9.13 2.71
C GLY A 173 -13.00 -9.31 3.97
N PHE A 174 -13.51 -10.53 4.20
CA PHE A 174 -14.27 -10.86 5.41
C PHE A 174 -13.39 -10.81 6.66
N THR A 175 -12.15 -11.32 6.58
CA THR A 175 -11.19 -11.21 7.67
C THR A 175 -10.86 -9.75 7.99
N TYR A 176 -10.66 -8.90 6.98
CA TYR A 176 -10.44 -7.46 7.21
C TYR A 176 -11.61 -6.83 7.98
N MET A 177 -12.85 -7.09 7.55
CA MET A 177 -14.05 -6.60 8.21
C MET A 177 -14.11 -7.04 9.68
N LEU A 178 -13.87 -8.32 9.98
CA LEU A 178 -13.85 -8.83 11.35
C LEU A 178 -12.74 -8.20 12.19
N LEU A 179 -11.52 -8.15 11.66
CA LEU A 179 -10.38 -7.54 12.36
C LEU A 179 -10.66 -6.07 12.66
N PHE A 180 -11.20 -5.32 11.69
CA PHE A 180 -11.55 -3.92 11.89
C PHE A 180 -12.55 -3.77 13.04
N ILE A 181 -13.65 -4.53 13.01
CA ILE A 181 -14.67 -4.45 14.06
C ILE A 181 -14.04 -4.79 15.42
N ILE A 182 -13.35 -5.93 15.53
CA ILE A 182 -12.73 -6.40 16.77
C ILE A 182 -11.79 -5.34 17.32
N PHE A 183 -10.84 -4.85 16.52
CA PHE A 183 -9.87 -3.87 17.02
C PHE A 183 -10.52 -2.57 17.46
N GLN A 184 -11.50 -2.06 16.72
CA GLN A 184 -12.19 -0.83 17.09
C GLN A 184 -12.97 -0.99 18.40
N ILE A 185 -13.75 -2.05 18.57
CA ILE A 185 -14.49 -2.22 19.83
C ILE A 185 -13.57 -2.52 21.03
N THR A 186 -12.38 -3.10 20.78
CA THR A 186 -11.41 -3.44 21.84
C THR A 186 -10.66 -2.21 22.35
N PHE A 187 -10.04 -1.46 21.43
CA PHE A 187 -8.94 -0.55 21.74
C PHE A 187 -9.27 0.90 21.46
N ASP A 188 -10.34 1.19 20.73
CA ASP A 188 -10.74 2.57 20.47
C ASP A 188 -11.39 3.13 21.74
N GLU A 189 -10.69 4.02 22.44
CA GLU A 189 -11.19 4.69 23.64
C GLU A 189 -12.20 5.79 23.35
N SER A 190 -12.46 6.11 22.07
CA SER A 190 -13.47 7.11 21.70
C SER A 190 -14.91 6.69 22.04
N TYR A 191 -15.16 5.39 22.28
CA TYR A 191 -16.49 4.89 22.65
C TYR A 191 -16.82 5.16 24.12
N ALA A 192 -18.00 5.73 24.35
CA ALA A 192 -18.50 6.00 25.70
C ALA A 192 -18.89 4.72 26.46
N ALA A 193 -19.24 3.64 25.74
CA ALA A 193 -19.72 2.42 26.35
C ALA A 193 -18.59 1.58 26.97
N PRO A 194 -18.77 1.03 28.19
CA PRO A 194 -17.74 0.23 28.88
C PRO A 194 -17.66 -1.22 28.38
N PHE A 195 -18.69 -1.72 27.69
CA PHE A 195 -18.80 -3.12 27.27
C PHE A 195 -18.87 -3.28 25.75
N TRP A 196 -18.35 -4.41 25.27
CA TRP A 196 -18.12 -4.71 23.86
C TRP A 196 -19.37 -4.76 22.99
N SER A 197 -20.50 -5.27 23.54
CA SER A 197 -21.77 -5.31 22.82
C SER A 197 -22.31 -3.92 22.52
N ASP A 198 -22.17 -3.01 23.49
CA ASP A 198 -22.70 -1.66 23.41
C ASP A 198 -21.83 -0.83 22.48
N ARG A 199 -20.50 -1.01 22.51
CA ARG A 199 -19.57 -0.42 21.52
C ARG A 199 -19.85 -0.88 20.09
N LEU A 200 -20.15 -2.17 19.90
CA LEU A 200 -20.53 -2.69 18.59
C LEU A 200 -21.84 -2.04 18.11
N GLN A 201 -22.81 -1.90 19.00
CA GLN A 201 -24.08 -1.25 18.68
C GLN A 201 -23.88 0.22 18.34
N GLU A 202 -23.06 0.94 19.12
CA GLU A 202 -22.67 2.33 18.88
C GLU A 202 -22.02 2.48 17.50
N LEU A 203 -20.98 1.71 17.19
CA LEU A 203 -20.31 1.72 15.89
C LEU A 203 -21.28 1.45 14.74
N LEU A 204 -22.17 0.46 14.87
CA LEU A 204 -23.09 0.08 13.81
C LEU A 204 -24.22 1.10 13.60
N HIS A 205 -24.66 1.79 14.65
CA HIS A 205 -25.79 2.73 14.60
C HIS A 205 -25.40 4.19 14.42
N LEU A 206 -24.10 4.54 14.41
CA LEU A 206 -23.68 5.89 14.01
C LEU A 206 -24.30 6.25 12.63
N PRO A 207 -25.04 7.36 12.47
CA PRO A 207 -25.49 7.82 11.16
C PRO A 207 -24.29 8.09 10.25
N PRO A 208 -24.40 8.24 8.92
CA PRO A 208 -25.61 8.20 8.10
C PRO A 208 -25.93 6.80 7.54
N LEU A 209 -25.03 5.82 7.70
CA LEU A 209 -25.20 4.49 7.11
C LEU A 209 -25.95 3.54 8.04
N SER A 210 -26.80 2.71 7.45
CA SER A 210 -27.41 1.59 8.18
C SER A 210 -26.35 0.57 8.63
N PRO A 211 -26.60 -0.21 9.70
CA PRO A 211 -25.70 -1.27 10.16
C PRO A 211 -25.25 -2.22 9.04
N HIS A 212 -26.20 -2.67 8.20
CA HIS A 212 -25.92 -3.57 7.09
C HIS A 212 -25.03 -2.91 6.03
N SER A 213 -25.26 -1.62 5.73
CA SER A 213 -24.45 -0.87 4.78
C SER A 213 -23.01 -0.71 5.27
N LYS A 214 -22.79 -0.51 6.58
CA LYS A 214 -21.43 -0.42 7.16
C LYS A 214 -20.67 -1.72 7.06
N VAL A 215 -21.33 -2.83 7.41
CA VAL A 215 -20.74 -4.17 7.30
C VAL A 215 -20.38 -4.47 5.84
N LEU A 216 -21.28 -4.15 4.90
CA LEU A 216 -21.02 -4.33 3.47
C LEU A 216 -19.86 -3.44 2.98
N LEU A 217 -19.80 -2.19 3.45
CA LEU A 217 -18.73 -1.24 3.10
C LEU A 217 -17.37 -1.70 3.63
N LEU A 218 -17.30 -2.17 4.88
CA LEU A 218 -16.09 -2.75 5.47
C LEU A 218 -15.63 -3.99 4.71
N TRP A 219 -16.57 -4.86 4.36
CA TRP A 219 -16.27 -6.06 3.58
C TRP A 219 -15.75 -5.70 2.19
N GLY A 220 -16.41 -4.76 1.50
CA GLY A 220 -16.00 -4.21 0.22
C GLY A 220 -14.62 -3.56 0.26
N GLN A 221 -14.31 -2.80 1.32
CA GLN A 221 -12.98 -2.22 1.55
C GLN A 221 -11.91 -3.31 1.69
N GLY A 222 -12.20 -4.36 2.46
CA GLY A 222 -11.28 -5.50 2.59
C GLY A 222 -11.01 -6.21 1.24
N ILE A 223 -12.05 -6.39 0.43
CA ILE A 223 -11.93 -6.93 -0.94
C ILE A 223 -11.03 -6.03 -1.79
N LEU A 224 -11.28 -4.72 -1.78
CA LEU A 224 -10.50 -3.74 -2.53
C LEU A 224 -9.03 -3.75 -2.10
N ASN A 225 -8.76 -3.72 -0.79
CA ASN A 225 -7.40 -3.78 -0.24
C ASN A 225 -6.68 -5.06 -0.68
N THR A 226 -7.38 -6.20 -0.68
CA THR A 226 -6.82 -7.47 -1.15
C THR A 226 -6.46 -7.42 -2.63
N LEU A 227 -7.34 -6.84 -3.46
CA LEU A 227 -7.08 -6.68 -4.90
C LEU A 227 -5.89 -5.75 -5.17
N MET A 228 -5.70 -4.70 -4.37
CA MET A 228 -4.57 -3.78 -4.50
C MET A 228 -3.25 -4.41 -4.06
N LEU A 229 -3.29 -5.38 -3.15
CA LEU A 229 -2.11 -6.14 -2.73
C LEU A 229 -1.73 -7.26 -3.69
N LEU A 230 -2.68 -7.77 -4.46
CA LEU A 230 -2.50 -8.91 -5.36
C LEU A 230 -1.34 -8.73 -6.37
N PRO A 231 -1.18 -7.58 -7.06
CA PRO A 231 -0.03 -7.34 -7.93
C PRO A 231 1.32 -7.58 -7.25
N PHE A 232 1.45 -7.23 -5.97
CA PHE A 232 2.67 -7.41 -5.21
C PHE A 232 2.90 -8.88 -4.87
N PHE A 233 1.87 -9.61 -4.39
CA PHE A 233 2.01 -11.05 -4.10
C PHE A 233 2.42 -11.88 -5.33
N LEU A 234 2.01 -11.47 -6.53
CA LEU A 234 2.33 -12.19 -7.77
C LEU A 234 3.77 -11.99 -8.24
N LEU A 235 4.41 -10.89 -7.83
CA LEU A 235 5.71 -10.46 -8.36
C LEU A 235 6.82 -10.46 -7.31
N PHE A 236 6.48 -10.40 -6.03
CA PHE A 236 7.43 -10.47 -4.93
C PHE A 236 7.72 -11.93 -4.56
N PHE A 237 8.87 -12.45 -5.00
CA PHE A 237 9.30 -13.81 -4.71
C PHE A 237 10.14 -13.89 -3.43
N ARG A 238 9.52 -13.56 -2.30
CA ARG A 238 10.17 -13.59 -0.98
C ARG A 238 9.47 -14.56 -0.03
N GLU A 239 10.10 -14.85 1.10
CA GLU A 239 9.47 -15.66 2.15
C GLU A 239 8.26 -14.96 2.74
N LYS A 240 7.31 -15.75 3.26
CA LYS A 240 6.04 -15.24 3.79
C LYS A 240 6.25 -14.20 4.89
N VAL A 241 7.17 -14.44 5.81
CA VAL A 241 7.44 -13.51 6.93
C VAL A 241 7.91 -12.16 6.39
N GLU A 242 8.86 -12.17 5.46
CA GLU A 242 9.40 -10.94 4.89
C GLU A 242 8.37 -10.20 4.02
N LEU A 243 7.53 -10.93 3.29
CA LEU A 243 6.43 -10.35 2.53
C LEU A 243 5.40 -9.67 3.45
N THR A 244 5.08 -10.30 4.59
CA THR A 244 4.21 -9.73 5.61
C THR A 244 4.81 -8.46 6.20
N VAL A 245 6.10 -8.46 6.55
CA VAL A 245 6.75 -7.28 7.12
C VAL A 245 6.81 -6.13 6.11
N VAL A 246 7.23 -6.40 4.87
CA VAL A 246 7.38 -5.37 3.84
C VAL A 246 6.02 -4.79 3.43
N LEU A 247 5.05 -5.66 3.09
CA LEU A 247 3.74 -5.18 2.63
C LEU A 247 2.88 -4.68 3.79
N GLY A 248 2.99 -5.27 4.98
CA GLY A 248 2.30 -4.80 6.19
C GLY A 248 2.78 -3.40 6.59
N SER A 249 4.09 -3.15 6.55
CA SER A 249 4.64 -1.81 6.77
C SER A 249 4.16 -0.83 5.71
N LEU A 250 4.12 -1.25 4.44
CA LEU A 250 3.65 -0.38 3.35
C LEU A 250 2.17 -0.02 3.50
N THR A 251 1.29 -1.01 3.72
CA THR A 251 -0.15 -0.76 3.89
C THR A 251 -0.43 0.08 5.12
N PHE A 252 0.24 -0.20 6.24
CA PHE A 252 0.14 0.60 7.47
C PHE A 252 0.57 2.05 7.25
N VAL A 253 1.72 2.29 6.61
CA VAL A 253 2.19 3.65 6.37
C VAL A 253 1.24 4.43 5.48
N VAL A 254 0.70 3.79 4.45
CA VAL A 254 -0.16 4.45 3.45
C VAL A 254 -1.57 4.71 4.00
N ALA A 255 -2.15 3.73 4.69
CA ALA A 255 -3.54 3.80 5.13
C ALA A 255 -3.71 4.56 6.45
N ASP A 256 -2.74 4.45 7.35
CA ASP A 256 -2.88 4.86 8.75
C ASP A 256 -1.84 5.89 9.17
N PHE A 257 -0.55 5.54 9.07
CA PHE A 257 0.50 6.33 9.69
C PHE A 257 0.74 7.67 8.99
N ALA A 258 0.92 7.71 7.67
CA ALA A 258 1.19 8.95 6.95
C ALA A 258 0.00 9.93 7.02
N PRO A 259 -1.27 9.49 6.84
CA PRO A 259 -2.43 10.37 7.03
C PRO A 259 -2.58 10.91 8.45
N ALA A 260 -2.36 10.07 9.47
CA ALA A 260 -2.44 10.49 10.88
C ALA A 260 -1.31 11.49 11.21
N PHE A 261 -0.10 11.21 10.75
CA PHE A 261 1.07 12.06 10.97
C PHE A 261 0.95 13.41 10.24
N ALA A 262 0.43 13.41 9.01
CA ALA A 262 0.19 14.63 8.23
C ALA A 262 -0.86 15.57 8.88
N ASN A 263 -1.73 15.03 9.74
CA ASN A 263 -2.80 15.76 10.41
C ASN A 263 -2.63 15.76 11.93
N ILE A 264 -1.42 15.53 12.43
CA ILE A 264 -1.14 15.36 13.87
C ILE A 264 -1.59 16.55 14.73
N GLN A 265 -1.62 17.76 14.15
CA GLN A 265 -2.08 18.98 14.81
C GLN A 265 -3.60 19.02 15.05
N ARG A 266 -4.36 18.14 14.38
CA ARG A 266 -5.83 18.08 14.45
C ARG A 266 -6.36 16.90 15.27
N ILE A 267 -5.48 16.00 15.68
CA ILE A 267 -5.84 14.76 16.38
C ILE A 267 -5.32 14.87 17.80
N GLU A 268 -6.16 14.54 18.79
CA GLU A 268 -5.71 14.50 20.18
C GLU A 268 -4.61 13.43 20.35
N PRO A 269 -3.53 13.70 21.10
CA PRO A 269 -2.38 12.79 21.18
C PRO A 269 -2.72 11.37 21.65
N LEU A 270 -3.70 11.22 22.53
CA LEU A 270 -4.15 9.92 23.04
C LEU A 270 -4.86 9.12 21.93
N LEU A 271 -5.82 9.75 21.26
CA LEU A 271 -6.55 9.18 20.13
C LEU A 271 -5.63 8.86 18.93
N LEU A 272 -4.57 9.65 18.74
CA LEU A 272 -3.55 9.38 17.73
C LEU A 272 -2.82 8.07 18.03
N LEU A 273 -2.46 7.81 19.28
CA LEU A 273 -1.75 6.59 19.67
C LEU A 273 -2.63 5.36 19.42
N ASP A 274 -3.90 5.43 19.81
CA ASP A 274 -4.87 4.34 19.62
C ASP A 274 -5.11 4.09 18.13
N GLN A 275 -5.34 5.15 17.35
CA GLN A 275 -5.54 5.05 15.90
C GLN A 275 -4.32 4.42 15.20
N VAL A 276 -3.11 4.84 15.59
CA VAL A 276 -1.87 4.30 15.01
C VAL A 276 -1.66 2.85 15.43
N PHE A 277 -1.91 2.50 16.69
CA PHE A 277 -1.77 1.13 17.20
C PHE A 277 -2.79 0.18 16.57
N VAL A 278 -4.07 0.57 16.54
CA VAL A 278 -5.13 -0.20 15.90
C VAL A 278 -4.85 -0.36 14.41
N GLY A 279 -4.47 0.72 13.72
CA GLY A 279 -4.07 0.68 12.32
C GLY A 279 -2.91 -0.30 12.09
N PHE A 280 -1.87 -0.25 12.94
CA PHE A 280 -0.75 -1.18 12.85
C PHE A 280 -1.20 -2.64 12.98
N CYS A 281 -1.92 -2.98 14.05
CA CYS A 281 -2.41 -4.34 14.30
C CYS A 281 -3.32 -4.85 13.18
N LEU A 282 -4.28 -4.02 12.75
CA LEU A 282 -5.21 -4.33 11.68
C LEU A 282 -4.49 -4.65 10.37
N GLN A 283 -3.60 -3.75 9.94
CA GLN A 283 -2.93 -3.87 8.64
C GLN A 283 -1.96 -5.04 8.63
N PHE A 284 -1.19 -5.27 9.70
CA PHE A 284 -0.25 -6.39 9.76
C PHE A 284 -0.96 -7.75 9.78
N LEU A 285 -2.02 -7.90 10.58
CA LEU A 285 -2.77 -9.16 10.60
C LEU A 285 -3.52 -9.41 9.30
N PHE A 286 -4.15 -8.38 8.73
CA PHE A 286 -4.80 -8.49 7.43
C PHE A 286 -3.81 -8.89 6.33
N VAL A 287 -2.64 -8.24 6.25
CA VAL A 287 -1.61 -8.59 5.28
C VAL A 287 -1.08 -10.00 5.55
N ALA A 288 -0.88 -10.41 6.81
CA ALA A 288 -0.46 -11.77 7.14
C ALA A 288 -1.46 -12.81 6.62
N THR A 289 -2.77 -12.56 6.77
CA THR A 289 -3.82 -13.42 6.19
C THR A 289 -3.72 -13.45 4.66
N ALA A 290 -3.60 -12.29 4.01
CA ALA A 290 -3.50 -12.20 2.56
C ALA A 290 -2.22 -12.91 2.03
N VAL A 291 -1.09 -12.77 2.71
CA VAL A 291 0.16 -13.49 2.43
C VAL A 291 0.00 -14.99 2.65
N PHE A 292 -0.77 -15.42 3.64
CA PHE A 292 -1.05 -16.83 3.82
C PHE A 292 -1.87 -17.41 2.64
N CYS A 293 -2.86 -16.65 2.16
CA CYS A 293 -3.74 -17.05 1.04
C CYS A 293 -3.06 -17.01 -0.34
N PHE A 294 -2.23 -15.99 -0.60
CA PHE A 294 -1.65 -15.69 -1.92
C PHE A 294 -0.13 -15.80 -1.98
N GLY A 295 0.57 -15.74 -0.84
CA GLY A 295 2.02 -15.86 -0.77
C GLY A 295 2.48 -17.26 -1.15
N ARG A 296 3.40 -17.35 -2.10
CA ARG A 296 3.94 -18.62 -2.58
C ARG A 296 4.91 -19.21 -1.56
N ASN A 297 4.72 -20.48 -1.21
CA ASN A 297 5.74 -21.25 -0.50
C ASN A 297 6.84 -21.64 -1.50
N GLN A 298 8.04 -21.10 -1.35
CA GLN A 298 9.25 -21.54 -2.08
C GLN A 298 9.45 -23.08 -2.00
N GLN A 299 8.99 -23.71 -0.91
CA GLN A 299 9.04 -25.17 -0.73
C GLN A 299 8.28 -25.97 -1.81
N LYS A 300 7.18 -25.45 -2.40
CA LYS A 300 6.46 -26.17 -3.47
C LYS A 300 7.25 -26.25 -4.78
N GLN A 301 8.16 -25.30 -5.04
CA GLN A 301 9.03 -25.36 -6.22
C GLN A 301 10.22 -26.32 -6.02
N HIS A 302 10.75 -26.42 -4.80
CA HIS A 302 11.79 -27.41 -4.49
C HIS A 302 11.27 -28.85 -4.51
N ALA A 303 10.04 -29.11 -4.04
CA ALA A 303 9.44 -30.44 -4.08
C ALA A 303 9.18 -30.93 -5.52
N ASN A 304 8.70 -30.06 -6.41
CA ASN A 304 8.48 -30.42 -7.82
C ASN A 304 9.81 -30.64 -8.57
N ASN A 305 10.84 -29.85 -8.30
CA ASN A 305 12.16 -30.05 -8.91
C ASN A 305 12.88 -31.31 -8.40
N PHE A 306 12.57 -31.78 -7.18
CA PHE A 306 13.12 -33.03 -6.64
C PHE A 306 12.36 -34.26 -7.19
N SER A 307 11.04 -34.15 -7.39
CA SER A 307 10.21 -35.19 -7.99
C SER A 307 10.43 -35.37 -9.49
N GLU A 308 10.79 -34.32 -10.24
CA GLU A 308 11.13 -34.45 -11.67
C GLU A 308 12.52 -35.06 -11.88
N LYS A 309 13.49 -34.76 -11.00
CA LYS A 309 14.85 -35.34 -11.10
C LYS A 309 14.93 -36.81 -10.71
N SER A 310 13.98 -37.35 -9.93
CA SER A 310 13.99 -38.77 -9.57
C SER A 310 13.48 -39.69 -10.69
N HIS A 311 12.72 -39.17 -11.66
CA HIS A 311 12.14 -39.98 -12.74
C HIS A 311 12.91 -39.97 -14.06
N SER A 312 13.90 -39.08 -14.25
CA SER A 312 14.68 -39.04 -15.50
C SER A 312 15.89 -39.98 -15.55
N ASN A 313 16.23 -40.66 -14.44
CA ASN A 313 17.44 -41.52 -14.36
C ASN A 313 17.17 -43.03 -14.40
N GLN A 314 15.97 -43.48 -14.79
CA GLN A 314 15.62 -44.91 -14.81
C GLN A 314 15.21 -45.49 -16.18
N LYS A 315 15.47 -44.78 -17.29
CA LYS A 315 15.22 -45.29 -18.65
C LYS A 315 16.45 -45.19 -19.56
N THR A 316 17.56 -45.78 -19.14
CA THR A 316 18.65 -46.23 -20.02
C THR A 316 19.46 -47.30 -19.30
N ASN A 317 18.95 -48.53 -19.30
CA ASN A 317 19.73 -49.79 -19.32
C ASN A 317 18.78 -50.98 -19.12
N LYS A 318 18.25 -51.48 -20.23
CA LYS A 318 18.14 -52.90 -20.59
C LYS A 318 17.53 -53.02 -21.98
#